data_AF-A0A1W1UEQ9-F1
#
_entry.id   AF-A0A1W1UEQ9-F1
#
_cell.length_a   1.000
_cell.length_b   1.000
_cell.length_c   1.000
_cell.angle_alpha   90.00
_cell.angle_beta   90.00
_cell.angle_gamma   90.00
#
_symmetry.space_group_name_H-M   'P 1'
#
loop_
_entity.id
_entity.type
_entity.pdbx_description
1 polymer ?
#
loop_
_entity_poly.entity_id
_entity_poly.type
_entity_poly.pdbx_seq_one_letter_code
_entity_poly.pdbx_strand_id
1 'polypeptide(L)'
;MSYHAVEDFVEQCVRLVAASALSACAKRRLFYHLYHLQNSFDCSYTVLRCLPELMQYGFIRKLPLAQHPDFHRYPDYFAAHAAVDSTWLAADVANPTDEAVFSLFENGAHWILPQFGSHLWTRLYADGVIDEAGETLATLPLAELILQIVQLAHSAQDEILMKEAYLLFIECWQEGITLDASPFSRHFDDWLNDPTLLALREWAVTHQLLNIRRQDTSLNRTSLSHELNYADTPDAEAIVRWLLDLKTTPAAIAAKLAKAHLMQQRVDENLTQTAHFLENQMNKNGWQFASAGSDAEGKYYDWLWYRDNGEQQRILLKLSLTRHHKQLYARLSMQHPLLLQWQQRSPSTDSTDFHFKSDIDSLLPEQTNRNKEKVAFGWHYDLSRSWSLLQKKLLDSVLADIHTCLPLFEAKIRRYFPQDFFSRSAADYIALFDSEQEAMPNCLIIHSLENILLLLMFHAMQTDDHIQAQTLAAEFQQRYPQLKLSSRWAQIQPFLEAVSQGNSAPLPPFGSGFYHKL
;
A
#
# COMPACT_ATOMS: atom_id res chain seq x y z
N MET A 1 15.34 -13.53 11.52
CA MET A 1 15.42 -14.95 11.93
C MET A 1 16.88 -15.29 12.28
N SER A 2 17.14 -16.31 13.09
CA SER A 2 18.51 -16.83 13.24
C SER A 2 18.72 -17.90 12.18
N TYR A 3 19.65 -17.69 11.24
CA TYR A 3 19.96 -18.66 10.18
C TYR A 3 20.39 -20.02 10.74
N HIS A 4 20.87 -20.06 11.98
CA HIS A 4 21.15 -21.29 12.73
C HIS A 4 19.90 -22.16 12.99
N ALA A 5 18.71 -21.57 13.10
CA ALA A 5 17.48 -22.34 13.31
C ALA A 5 17.14 -23.22 12.08
N VAL A 6 17.29 -22.65 10.88
CA VAL A 6 17.07 -23.39 9.62
C VAL A 6 18.16 -24.45 9.42
N GLU A 7 19.42 -24.11 9.72
CA GLU A 7 20.55 -25.05 9.73
C GLU A 7 20.28 -26.27 10.62
N ASP A 8 19.87 -26.04 11.86
CA ASP A 8 19.61 -27.09 12.84
C ASP A 8 18.36 -27.91 12.47
N PHE A 9 17.34 -27.28 11.89
CA PHE A 9 16.16 -27.97 11.35
C PHE A 9 16.54 -28.92 10.20
N VAL A 10 17.33 -28.45 9.24
CA VAL A 10 17.76 -29.24 8.09
C VAL A 10 18.64 -30.41 8.55
N GLU A 11 19.56 -30.17 9.49
CA GLU A 11 20.37 -31.22 10.12
C GLU A 11 19.51 -32.33 10.75
N GLN A 12 18.49 -31.95 11.53
CA GLN A 12 17.56 -32.90 12.13
C GLN A 12 16.76 -33.67 11.07
N CYS A 13 16.28 -32.98 10.02
CA CYS A 13 15.58 -33.61 8.92
C CYS A 13 16.45 -34.63 8.16
N VAL A 14 17.73 -34.32 7.95
CA VAL A 14 18.66 -35.26 7.31
C VAL A 14 18.81 -36.52 8.14
N ARG A 15 18.99 -36.40 9.46
CA ARG A 15 19.08 -37.56 10.36
C ARG A 15 17.78 -38.37 10.39
N LEU A 16 16.63 -37.70 10.42
CA LEU A 16 15.31 -38.33 10.36
C LEU A 16 15.15 -39.14 9.06
N VAL A 17 15.45 -38.53 7.91
CA VAL A 17 15.36 -39.18 6.60
C VAL A 17 16.35 -40.34 6.51
N ALA A 18 17.57 -40.19 7.03
CA ALA A 18 18.58 -41.24 7.08
C ALA A 18 18.11 -42.46 7.89
N ALA A 19 17.43 -42.24 9.02
CA ALA A 19 16.88 -43.29 9.88
C ALA A 19 15.58 -43.93 9.35
N SER A 20 14.91 -43.31 8.39
CA SER A 20 13.63 -43.79 7.84
C SER A 20 13.76 -45.10 7.04
N ALA A 21 12.62 -45.76 6.82
CA ALA A 21 12.51 -46.96 5.96
C ALA A 21 12.46 -46.65 4.45
N LEU A 22 12.70 -45.40 4.04
CA LEU A 22 12.69 -45.00 2.64
C LEU A 22 13.81 -45.68 1.83
N SER A 23 13.60 -45.83 0.52
CA SER A 23 14.64 -46.29 -0.40
C SER A 23 15.79 -45.28 -0.47
N ALA A 24 17.00 -45.73 -0.85
CA ALA A 24 18.16 -44.85 -0.99
C ALA A 24 17.91 -43.68 -1.97
N CYS A 25 17.21 -43.94 -3.07
CA CYS A 25 16.82 -42.91 -4.05
C CYS A 25 15.87 -41.87 -3.42
N ALA A 26 14.84 -42.31 -2.69
CA ALA A 26 13.92 -41.39 -2.01
C ALA A 26 14.65 -40.54 -0.94
N LYS A 27 15.58 -41.14 -0.19
CA LYS A 27 16.41 -40.41 0.79
C LYS A 27 17.26 -39.33 0.12
N ARG A 28 17.97 -39.68 -0.97
CA ARG A 28 18.76 -38.69 -1.75
C ARG A 28 17.91 -37.54 -2.29
N ARG A 29 16.73 -37.85 -2.83
CA ARG A 29 15.79 -36.82 -3.31
C ARG A 29 15.39 -35.87 -2.17
N LEU A 30 15.11 -36.38 -0.97
CA LEU A 30 14.78 -35.53 0.17
C LEU A 30 15.98 -34.70 0.63
N PHE A 31 17.18 -35.28 0.71
CA PHE A 31 18.40 -34.53 1.03
C PHE A 31 18.64 -33.37 0.07
N TYR A 32 18.48 -33.61 -1.24
CA TYR A 32 18.60 -32.57 -2.26
C TYR A 32 17.64 -31.40 -1.98
N HIS A 33 16.35 -31.68 -1.77
CA HIS A 33 15.35 -30.63 -1.57
C HIS A 33 15.51 -29.92 -0.21
N LEU A 34 15.97 -30.60 0.83
CA LEU A 34 16.27 -29.99 2.13
C LEU A 34 17.43 -28.99 2.04
N TYR A 35 18.51 -29.34 1.34
CA TYR A 35 19.62 -28.41 1.15
C TYR A 35 19.28 -27.29 0.17
N HIS A 36 18.45 -27.56 -0.85
CA HIS A 36 17.92 -26.51 -1.71
C HIS A 36 17.04 -25.52 -0.92
N LEU A 37 16.22 -26.01 0.01
CA LEU A 37 15.48 -25.17 0.94
C LEU A 37 16.41 -24.34 1.82
N GLN A 38 17.43 -24.97 2.41
CA GLN A 38 18.43 -24.27 3.22
C GLN A 38 19.11 -23.13 2.45
N ASN A 39 19.48 -23.38 1.19
CA ASN A 39 20.14 -22.40 0.32
C ASN A 39 19.24 -21.22 -0.08
N SER A 40 17.93 -21.31 0.18
CA SER A 40 17.00 -20.18 0.02
C SER A 40 17.09 -19.17 1.18
N PHE A 41 17.84 -19.50 2.22
CA PHE A 41 18.15 -18.65 3.36
C PHE A 41 19.65 -18.34 3.40
N ASP A 42 20.05 -17.30 4.12
CA ASP A 42 21.45 -16.91 4.35
C ASP A 42 22.11 -17.84 5.40
N CYS A 43 22.17 -19.13 5.09
CA CYS A 43 22.72 -20.18 5.95
C CYS A 43 24.18 -20.50 5.59
N SER A 44 24.92 -21.00 6.59
CA SER A 44 26.27 -21.53 6.41
C SER A 44 26.25 -22.89 5.72
N TYR A 45 27.42 -23.35 5.28
CA TYR A 45 27.59 -24.70 4.75
C TYR A 45 27.55 -25.76 5.85
N THR A 46 26.37 -26.35 6.08
CA THR A 46 26.12 -27.33 7.16
C THR A 46 26.19 -28.78 6.74
N VAL A 47 26.38 -29.02 5.44
CA VAL A 47 26.50 -30.35 4.84
C VAL A 47 27.50 -31.25 5.58
N LEU A 48 28.61 -30.68 6.07
CA LEU A 48 29.64 -31.42 6.80
C LEU A 48 29.15 -32.03 8.13
N ARG A 49 28.10 -31.46 8.75
CA ARG A 49 27.55 -31.95 10.03
C ARG A 49 26.83 -33.31 9.91
N CYS A 50 26.41 -33.67 8.69
CA CYS A 50 25.72 -34.94 8.36
C CYS A 50 26.50 -35.76 7.32
N LEU A 51 27.81 -35.53 7.18
CA LEU A 51 28.60 -36.15 6.13
C LEU A 51 28.50 -37.70 6.09
N PRO A 52 28.53 -38.43 7.22
CA PRO A 52 28.40 -39.88 7.21
C PRO A 52 27.08 -40.38 6.59
N GLU A 53 25.95 -39.78 6.99
CA GLU A 53 24.62 -40.12 6.51
C GLU A 53 24.49 -39.81 5.01
N LEU A 54 24.97 -38.64 4.58
CA LEU A 54 24.89 -38.20 3.19
C LEU A 54 25.77 -39.06 2.27
N MET A 55 26.94 -39.49 2.74
CA MET A 55 27.80 -40.43 2.01
C MET A 55 27.20 -41.82 1.93
N GLN A 56 26.62 -42.33 3.02
CA GLN A 56 26.01 -43.66 3.08
C GLN A 56 24.94 -43.86 2.00
N TYR A 57 24.12 -42.83 1.74
CA TYR A 57 23.04 -42.91 0.76
C TYR A 57 23.40 -42.34 -0.61
N GLY A 58 24.64 -41.89 -0.81
CA GLY A 58 25.08 -41.39 -2.12
C GLY A 58 24.58 -40.01 -2.48
N PHE A 59 24.22 -39.18 -1.51
CA PHE A 59 24.03 -37.75 -1.75
C PHE A 59 25.36 -37.03 -1.90
N ILE A 60 26.40 -37.47 -1.18
CA ILE A 60 27.77 -36.95 -1.33
C ILE A 60 28.72 -38.07 -1.69
N ARG A 61 29.67 -37.73 -2.56
CA ARG A 61 30.86 -38.54 -2.80
C ARG A 61 32.08 -37.79 -2.38
N LYS A 62 33.04 -38.50 -1.80
CA LYS A 62 34.34 -37.97 -1.43
C LYS A 62 35.35 -38.49 -2.43
N LEU A 63 35.77 -37.64 -3.35
CA LEU A 63 36.63 -38.00 -4.48
C LEU A 63 37.98 -37.28 -4.37
N PRO A 64 39.11 -37.91 -4.74
CA PRO A 64 40.38 -37.21 -4.85
C PRO A 64 40.27 -36.00 -5.79
N LEU A 65 40.98 -34.92 -5.48
CA LEU A 65 40.98 -33.70 -6.31
C LEU A 65 41.30 -33.97 -7.79
N ALA A 66 42.17 -34.95 -8.05
CA ALA A 66 42.56 -35.37 -9.41
C ALA A 66 41.41 -35.95 -10.24
N GLN A 67 40.29 -36.33 -9.63
CA GLN A 67 39.10 -36.81 -10.33
C GLN A 67 38.16 -35.68 -10.76
N HIS A 68 38.47 -34.41 -10.45
CA HIS A 68 37.74 -33.29 -11.02
C HIS A 68 37.90 -33.30 -12.55
N PRO A 69 36.83 -33.19 -13.37
CA PRO A 69 36.91 -33.28 -14.83
C PRO A 69 37.92 -32.30 -15.45
N ASP A 70 38.04 -31.12 -14.85
CA ASP A 70 38.94 -30.05 -15.30
C ASP A 70 40.38 -30.13 -14.75
N PHE A 71 40.70 -31.10 -13.89
CA PHE A 71 41.97 -31.14 -13.15
C PHE A 71 43.19 -31.09 -14.07
N HIS A 72 43.21 -31.92 -15.09
CA HIS A 72 44.32 -31.99 -16.05
C HIS A 72 44.34 -30.82 -17.04
N ARG A 73 43.19 -30.17 -17.26
CA ARG A 73 43.05 -29.07 -18.22
C ARG A 73 43.50 -27.74 -17.62
N TYR A 74 43.35 -27.56 -16.30
CA TYR A 74 43.68 -26.31 -15.60
C TYR A 74 44.56 -26.56 -14.35
N PRO A 75 45.77 -27.12 -14.49
CA PRO A 75 46.60 -27.50 -13.35
C PRO A 75 46.96 -26.34 -12.42
N ASP A 76 47.19 -25.14 -12.97
CA ASP A 76 47.53 -23.95 -12.17
C ASP A 76 46.37 -23.49 -11.27
N TYR A 77 45.12 -23.65 -11.74
CA TYR A 77 43.92 -23.35 -10.96
C TYR A 77 43.87 -24.25 -9.71
N PHE A 78 43.99 -25.56 -9.89
CA PHE A 78 43.93 -26.50 -8.78
C PHE A 78 45.15 -26.41 -7.86
N ALA A 79 46.34 -26.13 -8.39
CA ALA A 79 47.54 -25.91 -7.59
C ALA A 79 47.41 -24.68 -6.67
N ALA A 80 46.84 -23.58 -7.17
CA ALA A 80 46.60 -22.38 -6.37
C ALA A 80 45.59 -22.64 -5.23
N HIS A 81 44.55 -23.44 -5.49
CA HIS A 81 43.51 -23.74 -4.49
C HIS A 81 43.89 -24.87 -3.52
N ALA A 82 44.85 -25.72 -3.88
CA ALA A 82 45.43 -26.73 -2.99
C ALA A 82 46.41 -26.14 -1.95
N ALA A 83 46.63 -24.82 -1.93
CA ALA A 83 47.48 -24.15 -0.95
C ALA A 83 46.77 -23.86 0.39
N VAL A 84 45.47 -24.15 0.50
CA VAL A 84 44.64 -23.87 1.68
C VAL A 84 43.88 -25.12 2.11
N ASP A 85 43.70 -25.32 3.42
CA ASP A 85 43.13 -26.55 3.98
C ASP A 85 41.68 -26.83 3.55
N SER A 86 40.90 -25.79 3.25
CA SER A 86 39.57 -25.95 2.64
C SER A 86 39.20 -24.75 1.81
N THR A 87 38.49 -24.98 0.71
CA THR A 87 38.12 -23.92 -0.23
C THR A 87 36.96 -24.35 -1.13
N TRP A 88 36.40 -23.37 -1.84
CA TRP A 88 35.42 -23.58 -2.88
C TRP A 88 36.11 -23.63 -4.24
N LEU A 89 35.83 -24.66 -5.01
CA LEU A 89 36.32 -24.83 -6.38
C LEU A 89 35.15 -24.65 -7.34
N ALA A 90 35.40 -24.13 -8.54
CA ALA A 90 34.40 -24.06 -9.59
C ALA A 90 34.01 -25.48 -10.03
N ALA A 91 32.70 -25.74 -10.17
CA ALA A 91 32.20 -26.98 -10.76
C ALA A 91 32.56 -27.10 -12.25
N ASP A 92 32.70 -25.97 -12.94
CA ASP A 92 33.30 -25.83 -14.28
C ASP A 92 34.29 -24.66 -14.28
N VAL A 93 35.58 -24.96 -14.46
CA VAL A 93 36.63 -23.93 -14.46
C VAL A 93 36.51 -22.98 -15.65
N ALA A 94 35.92 -23.43 -16.77
CA ALA A 94 35.64 -22.57 -17.91
C ALA A 94 34.45 -21.64 -17.66
N ASN A 95 33.54 -21.99 -16.75
CA ASN A 95 32.40 -21.18 -16.34
C ASN A 95 32.26 -21.10 -14.80
N PRO A 96 33.15 -20.36 -14.13
CA PRO A 96 33.28 -20.41 -12.67
C PRO A 96 32.11 -19.79 -11.89
N THR A 97 31.13 -19.17 -12.58
CA THR A 97 29.95 -18.54 -11.97
C THR A 97 28.75 -19.48 -11.84
N ASP A 98 28.78 -20.67 -12.43
CA ASP A 98 27.62 -21.57 -12.45
C ASP A 98 27.36 -22.21 -11.08
N GLU A 99 28.37 -22.82 -10.48
CA GLU A 99 28.27 -23.51 -9.19
C GLU A 99 29.67 -23.76 -8.60
N ALA A 100 29.76 -23.88 -7.28
CA ALA A 100 30.99 -24.24 -6.58
C ALA A 100 30.88 -25.56 -5.82
N VAL A 101 31.96 -26.34 -5.80
CA VAL A 101 32.11 -27.57 -5.00
C VAL A 101 33.05 -27.31 -3.82
N PHE A 102 32.73 -27.88 -2.67
CA PHE A 102 33.59 -27.80 -1.50
C PHE A 102 34.77 -28.77 -1.61
N SER A 103 35.97 -28.26 -1.31
CA SER A 103 37.22 -29.01 -1.22
C SER A 103 37.77 -28.98 0.20
N LEU A 104 38.25 -30.13 0.69
CA LEU A 104 38.84 -30.28 2.02
C LEU A 104 40.17 -31.03 1.97
N PHE A 105 41.13 -30.60 2.75
CA PHE A 105 42.39 -31.27 2.99
C PHE A 105 42.26 -32.18 4.20
N GLU A 106 42.46 -33.48 3.98
CA GLU A 106 42.39 -34.48 5.04
C GLU A 106 43.32 -35.64 4.72
N ASN A 107 44.08 -36.09 5.73
CA ASN A 107 45.02 -37.21 5.62
C ASN A 107 46.07 -37.03 4.51
N GLY A 108 46.55 -35.79 4.31
CA GLY A 108 47.63 -35.49 3.35
C GLY A 108 47.18 -35.34 1.90
N ALA A 109 45.86 -35.30 1.63
CA ALA A 109 45.32 -35.14 0.28
C ALA A 109 44.11 -34.20 0.26
N HIS A 110 43.89 -33.54 -0.88
CA HIS A 110 42.67 -32.78 -1.15
C HIS A 110 41.57 -33.68 -1.72
N TRP A 111 40.36 -33.48 -1.20
CA TRP A 111 39.16 -34.17 -1.59
C TRP A 111 38.10 -33.18 -2.02
N ILE A 112 37.41 -33.47 -3.11
CA ILE A 112 36.20 -32.76 -3.53
C ILE A 112 34.96 -33.50 -3.02
N LEU A 113 33.94 -32.73 -2.64
CA LEU A 113 32.65 -33.23 -2.16
C LEU A 113 31.50 -32.86 -3.12
N PRO A 114 31.42 -33.45 -4.33
CA PRO A 114 30.27 -33.27 -5.20
C PRO A 114 28.98 -33.76 -4.51
N GLN A 115 27.94 -32.95 -4.63
CA GLN A 115 26.59 -33.25 -4.13
C GLN A 115 25.70 -33.75 -5.27
N PHE A 116 24.87 -34.75 -5.00
CA PHE A 116 23.88 -35.27 -5.93
C PHE A 116 22.96 -34.14 -6.41
N GLY A 117 22.79 -34.04 -7.73
CA GLY A 117 22.02 -32.96 -8.37
C GLY A 117 22.82 -31.70 -8.71
N SER A 118 24.09 -31.60 -8.30
CA SER A 118 24.97 -30.51 -8.74
C SER A 118 25.40 -30.66 -10.20
N HIS A 119 25.82 -29.56 -10.80
CA HIS A 119 26.46 -29.50 -12.11
C HIS A 119 27.69 -30.41 -12.16
N LEU A 120 28.55 -30.36 -11.13
CA LEU A 120 29.73 -31.22 -11.06
C LEU A 120 29.36 -32.70 -10.99
N TRP A 121 28.32 -33.07 -10.23
CA TRP A 121 27.82 -34.45 -10.19
C TRP A 121 27.42 -34.95 -11.58
N THR A 122 26.68 -34.11 -12.32
CA THR A 122 26.25 -34.43 -13.69
C THR A 122 27.44 -34.68 -14.62
N ARG A 123 28.50 -33.86 -14.52
CA ARG A 123 29.73 -34.04 -15.29
C ARG A 123 30.47 -35.32 -14.92
N LEU A 124 30.65 -35.57 -13.62
CA LEU A 124 31.31 -36.78 -13.11
C LEU A 124 30.58 -38.06 -13.53
N TYR A 125 29.25 -38.02 -13.56
CA TYR A 125 28.44 -39.14 -14.04
C TYR A 125 28.60 -39.36 -15.55
N ALA A 126 28.60 -38.28 -16.34
CA ALA A 126 28.81 -38.35 -17.79
C ALA A 126 30.20 -38.91 -18.16
N ASP A 127 31.22 -38.57 -17.38
CA ASP A 127 32.60 -39.06 -17.54
C ASP A 127 32.81 -40.48 -16.99
N GLY A 128 31.79 -41.09 -16.37
CA GLY A 128 31.86 -42.43 -15.79
C GLY A 128 32.73 -42.53 -14.53
N VAL A 129 33.01 -41.40 -13.88
CA VAL A 129 33.76 -41.34 -12.60
C VAL A 129 32.90 -41.81 -11.44
N ILE A 130 31.60 -41.55 -11.52
CA ILE A 130 30.58 -42.08 -10.61
C ILE A 130 29.55 -42.88 -11.40
N ASP A 131 29.15 -44.04 -10.89
CA ASP A 131 28.27 -45.01 -11.58
C ASP A 131 26.89 -45.16 -10.92
N GLU A 132 26.65 -44.44 -9.83
CA GLU A 132 25.42 -44.49 -9.03
C GLU A 132 24.69 -43.14 -8.96
N ALA A 133 23.43 -43.18 -8.53
CA ALA A 133 22.53 -42.02 -8.46
C ALA A 133 22.40 -41.26 -9.79
N GLY A 134 22.12 -41.99 -10.88
CA GLY A 134 21.75 -41.43 -12.19
C GLY A 134 20.26 -41.11 -12.34
N GLU A 135 19.49 -41.16 -11.25
CA GLU A 135 18.07 -40.82 -11.29
C GLU A 135 17.80 -39.35 -11.64
N THR A 136 16.71 -39.09 -12.36
CA THR A 136 16.29 -37.72 -12.67
C THR A 136 15.66 -37.07 -11.44
N LEU A 137 16.14 -35.88 -11.10
CA LEU A 137 15.55 -35.03 -10.06
C LEU A 137 14.28 -34.37 -10.58
N ALA A 138 13.13 -34.84 -10.09
CA ALA A 138 11.87 -34.13 -10.23
C ALA A 138 11.77 -33.05 -9.16
N THR A 139 11.30 -31.87 -9.55
CA THR A 139 10.98 -30.79 -8.63
C THR A 139 9.96 -31.24 -7.60
N LEU A 140 10.20 -30.92 -6.33
CA LEU A 140 9.30 -31.19 -5.22
C LEU A 140 8.77 -29.85 -4.68
N PRO A 141 7.46 -29.57 -4.82
CA PRO A 141 6.86 -28.38 -4.24
C PRO A 141 7.12 -28.30 -2.73
N LEU A 142 7.29 -27.08 -2.22
CA LEU A 142 7.62 -26.86 -0.81
C LEU A 142 6.59 -27.48 0.14
N ALA A 143 5.29 -27.32 -0.14
CA ALA A 143 4.24 -27.93 0.67
C ALA A 143 4.34 -29.46 0.73
N GLU A 144 4.77 -30.10 -0.37
CA GLU A 144 4.95 -31.55 -0.44
C GLU A 144 6.19 -32.00 0.35
N LEU A 145 7.30 -31.26 0.27
CA LEU A 145 8.48 -31.51 1.11
C LEU A 145 8.12 -31.43 2.59
N ILE A 146 7.46 -30.36 3.02
CA ILE A 146 7.09 -30.17 4.42
C ILE A 146 6.13 -31.28 4.88
N LEU A 147 5.13 -31.63 4.05
CA LEU A 147 4.20 -32.72 4.38
C LEU A 147 4.94 -34.05 4.58
N GLN A 148 5.91 -34.37 3.71
CA GLN A 148 6.73 -35.58 3.86
C GLN A 148 7.57 -35.56 5.15
N ILE A 149 8.16 -34.43 5.51
CA ILE A 149 8.92 -34.28 6.76
C ILE A 149 8.00 -34.43 7.98
N VAL A 150 6.81 -33.82 7.99
CA VAL A 150 5.82 -33.97 9.06
C VAL A 150 5.42 -35.44 9.24
N GLN A 151 5.18 -36.16 8.15
CA GLN A 151 4.80 -37.58 8.19
C GLN A 151 5.95 -38.49 8.68
N LEU A 152 7.18 -38.21 8.27
CA LEU A 152 8.36 -38.92 8.74
C LEU A 152 8.61 -38.66 10.23
N ALA A 153 8.53 -37.40 10.66
CA ALA A 153 8.71 -37.00 12.06
C ALA A 153 7.63 -37.64 12.94
N HIS A 154 6.39 -37.68 12.46
CA HIS A 154 5.31 -38.41 13.14
C HIS A 154 5.62 -39.90 13.31
N SER A 155 6.11 -40.55 12.25
CA SER A 155 6.50 -41.96 12.28
C SER A 155 7.65 -42.24 13.26
N ALA A 156 8.55 -41.26 13.43
CA ALA A 156 9.64 -41.29 14.40
C ALA A 156 9.24 -40.81 15.81
N GLN A 157 7.98 -40.41 16.02
CA GLN A 157 7.46 -39.82 17.27
C GLN A 157 8.19 -38.53 17.68
N ASP A 158 8.72 -37.77 16.71
CA ASP A 158 9.37 -36.49 16.93
C ASP A 158 8.36 -35.33 16.80
N GLU A 159 7.67 -35.03 17.90
CA GLU A 159 6.63 -34.00 17.94
C GLU A 159 7.19 -32.58 17.72
N ILE A 160 8.43 -32.31 18.13
CA ILE A 160 9.05 -30.99 17.96
C ILE A 160 9.33 -30.76 16.48
N LEU A 161 9.96 -31.72 15.81
CA LEU A 161 10.31 -31.59 14.40
C LEU A 161 9.07 -31.48 13.49
N MET A 162 7.96 -32.15 13.84
CA MET A 162 6.67 -31.96 13.16
C MET A 162 6.19 -30.50 13.22
N LYS A 163 6.29 -29.88 14.40
CA LYS A 163 5.85 -28.50 14.64
C LYS A 163 6.79 -27.50 13.96
N GLU A 164 8.09 -27.74 14.04
CA GLU A 164 9.10 -26.91 13.36
C GLU A 164 8.96 -26.95 11.84
N ALA A 165 8.64 -28.12 11.26
CA ALA A 165 8.38 -28.21 9.82
C ALA A 165 7.21 -27.33 9.38
N TYR A 166 6.12 -27.29 10.17
CA TYR A 166 4.98 -26.42 9.87
C TYR A 166 5.29 -24.93 10.11
N LEU A 167 6.10 -24.58 11.13
CA LEU A 167 6.56 -23.21 11.32
C LEU A 167 7.44 -22.73 10.16
N LEU A 168 8.38 -23.56 9.71
CA LEU A 168 9.23 -23.22 8.57
C LEU A 168 8.41 -23.03 7.30
N PHE A 169 7.34 -23.82 7.10
CA PHE A 169 6.42 -23.62 5.97
C PHE A 169 5.75 -22.24 6.00
N ILE A 170 5.28 -21.81 7.17
CA ILE A 170 4.69 -20.48 7.35
C ILE A 170 5.73 -19.40 7.05
N GLU A 171 6.95 -19.52 7.57
CA GLU A 171 8.02 -18.56 7.29
C GLU A 171 8.36 -18.49 5.79
N CYS A 172 8.48 -19.64 5.13
CA CYS A 172 8.71 -19.66 3.68
C CYS A 172 7.58 -18.97 2.91
N TRP A 173 6.33 -19.15 3.32
CA TRP A 173 5.20 -18.43 2.74
C TRP A 173 5.32 -16.92 2.93
N GLN A 174 5.70 -16.46 4.12
CA GLN A 174 5.87 -15.02 4.41
C GLN A 174 7.00 -14.39 3.57
N GLU A 175 8.11 -15.10 3.42
CA GLU A 175 9.27 -14.65 2.64
C GLU A 175 9.13 -14.91 1.12
N GLY A 176 8.04 -15.56 0.69
CA GLY A 176 7.82 -15.93 -0.71
C GLY A 176 8.79 -17.00 -1.24
N ILE A 177 9.39 -17.80 -0.36
CA ILE A 177 10.34 -18.86 -0.69
C ILE A 177 9.60 -20.09 -1.22
N THR A 178 10.02 -20.58 -2.39
CA THR A 178 9.46 -21.75 -3.08
C THR A 178 10.58 -22.61 -3.67
N LEU A 179 10.31 -23.89 -3.94
CA LEU A 179 11.31 -24.84 -4.47
C LEU A 179 11.15 -25.11 -5.97
N ASP A 180 10.03 -24.72 -6.55
CA ASP A 180 9.62 -25.02 -7.92
C ASP A 180 9.49 -23.76 -8.80
N ALA A 181 10.12 -22.66 -8.38
CA ALA A 181 10.08 -21.33 -9.02
C ALA A 181 8.66 -20.76 -9.23
N SER A 182 7.64 -21.41 -8.66
CA SER A 182 6.24 -21.02 -8.78
C SER A 182 5.84 -20.36 -7.46
N PRO A 183 5.53 -19.05 -7.46
CA PRO A 183 5.14 -18.37 -6.23
C PRO A 183 3.85 -18.96 -5.66
N PHE A 184 3.67 -18.88 -4.35
CA PHE A 184 2.39 -19.19 -3.72
C PHE A 184 1.25 -18.40 -4.38
N SER A 185 0.12 -19.07 -4.63
CA SER A 185 -1.04 -18.37 -5.17
C SER A 185 -1.51 -17.29 -4.21
N ARG A 186 -1.86 -16.14 -4.78
CA ARG A 186 -2.50 -15.02 -4.06
C ARG A 186 -4.01 -15.17 -3.94
N HIS A 187 -4.60 -16.17 -4.59
CA HIS A 187 -6.02 -16.44 -4.57
C HIS A 187 -6.32 -17.60 -3.64
N PHE A 188 -7.20 -17.39 -2.67
CA PHE A 188 -7.49 -18.40 -1.66
C PHE A 188 -8.17 -19.65 -2.25
N ASP A 189 -8.91 -19.51 -3.36
CA ASP A 189 -9.53 -20.65 -4.04
C ASP A 189 -8.51 -21.67 -4.54
N ASP A 190 -7.31 -21.24 -4.94
CA ASP A 190 -6.25 -22.16 -5.36
C ASP A 190 -5.75 -23.00 -4.18
N TRP A 191 -5.67 -22.41 -2.98
CA TRP A 191 -5.31 -23.11 -1.75
C TRP A 191 -6.36 -24.15 -1.34
N LEU A 192 -7.63 -23.89 -1.64
CA LEU A 192 -8.73 -24.83 -1.39
C LEU A 192 -8.73 -26.00 -2.36
N ASN A 193 -8.13 -25.85 -3.54
CA ASN A 193 -8.08 -26.86 -4.58
C ASN A 193 -6.76 -27.64 -4.61
N ASP A 194 -5.75 -27.20 -3.86
CA ASP A 194 -4.47 -27.89 -3.73
C ASP A 194 -4.56 -29.06 -2.71
N PRO A 195 -4.46 -30.33 -3.17
CA PRO A 195 -4.59 -31.49 -2.30
C PRO A 195 -3.47 -31.61 -1.26
N THR A 196 -2.27 -31.13 -1.58
CA THR A 196 -1.11 -31.18 -0.69
C THR A 196 -1.25 -30.17 0.44
N LEU A 197 -1.69 -28.94 0.11
CA LEU A 197 -1.98 -27.92 1.13
C LEU A 197 -3.13 -28.36 2.03
N LEU A 198 -4.20 -28.95 1.48
CA LEU A 198 -5.29 -29.51 2.27
C LEU A 198 -4.81 -30.60 3.23
N ALA A 199 -3.98 -31.52 2.76
CA ALA A 199 -3.39 -32.56 3.59
C ALA A 199 -2.51 -31.95 4.69
N LEU A 200 -1.62 -31.00 4.34
CA LEU A 200 -0.77 -30.32 5.31
C LEU A 200 -1.58 -29.61 6.41
N ARG A 201 -2.68 -28.94 6.02
CA ARG A 201 -3.61 -28.34 6.99
C ARG A 201 -4.25 -29.39 7.90
N GLU A 202 -4.71 -30.51 7.35
CA GLU A 202 -5.31 -31.59 8.13
C GLU A 202 -4.34 -32.11 9.19
N TRP A 203 -3.07 -32.32 8.80
CA TRP A 203 -1.99 -32.66 9.74
C TRP A 203 -1.78 -31.56 10.79
N ALA A 204 -1.76 -30.30 10.37
CA ALA A 204 -1.63 -29.15 11.27
C ALA A 204 -2.72 -29.09 12.35
N VAL A 205 -3.97 -29.33 11.96
CA VAL A 205 -5.12 -29.37 12.87
C VAL A 205 -5.04 -30.59 13.79
N THR A 206 -4.85 -31.78 13.21
CA THR A 206 -4.89 -33.07 13.94
C THR A 206 -3.80 -33.16 15.00
N HIS A 207 -2.58 -32.70 14.66
CA HIS A 207 -1.41 -32.77 15.54
C HIS A 207 -1.11 -31.44 16.25
N GLN A 208 -2.00 -30.45 16.15
CA GLN A 208 -1.86 -29.14 16.79
C GLN A 208 -0.50 -28.49 16.52
N LEU A 209 -0.09 -28.41 15.26
CA LEU A 209 1.30 -28.06 14.91
C LEU A 209 1.72 -26.63 15.29
N LEU A 210 0.75 -25.72 15.53
CA LEU A 210 1.02 -24.37 16.06
C LEU A 210 1.19 -24.33 17.59
N ASN A 211 0.93 -25.44 18.30
CA ASN A 211 1.03 -25.54 19.74
C ASN A 211 2.46 -25.92 20.18
N ILE A 212 3.38 -25.00 20.00
CA ILE A 212 4.79 -25.10 20.43
C ILE A 212 5.13 -23.93 21.34
N ARG A 213 5.93 -24.13 22.40
CA ARG A 213 6.36 -23.01 23.26
C ARG A 213 7.59 -22.35 22.65
N ARG A 214 7.76 -21.06 22.91
CA ARG A 214 8.90 -20.28 22.38
C ARG A 214 10.27 -20.83 22.81
N GLN A 215 10.34 -21.50 23.95
CA GLN A 215 11.59 -22.08 24.46
C GLN A 215 11.93 -23.44 23.82
N ASP A 216 10.96 -24.06 23.14
CA ASP A 216 11.09 -25.40 22.57
C ASP A 216 11.45 -25.35 21.07
N THR A 217 11.58 -24.15 20.48
CA THR A 217 11.99 -23.95 19.08
C THR A 217 12.74 -22.62 18.92
N SER A 218 13.68 -22.60 17.98
CA SER A 218 14.39 -21.41 17.54
C SER A 218 13.75 -20.73 16.32
N LEU A 219 12.77 -21.37 15.69
CA LEU A 219 11.99 -20.80 14.57
C LEU A 219 11.00 -19.74 15.06
N ASN A 220 10.64 -18.81 14.18
CA ASN A 220 9.72 -17.74 14.51
C ASN A 220 8.31 -18.28 14.72
N ARG A 221 7.62 -17.73 15.72
CA ARG A 221 6.21 -18.01 15.99
C ARG A 221 5.38 -16.82 15.56
N THR A 222 4.89 -16.89 14.34
CA THR A 222 4.06 -15.86 13.75
C THR A 222 2.70 -15.76 14.47
N SER A 223 2.25 -14.53 14.75
CA SER A 223 0.98 -14.27 15.40
C SER A 223 -0.11 -13.98 14.37
N LEU A 224 -1.25 -14.66 14.49
CA LEU A 224 -2.44 -14.38 13.67
C LEU A 224 -2.82 -12.90 13.68
N SER A 225 -2.79 -12.24 14.84
CA SER A 225 -3.16 -10.82 14.94
C SER A 225 -2.16 -9.90 14.26
N HIS A 226 -0.89 -10.28 14.23
CA HIS A 226 0.16 -9.50 13.58
C HIS A 226 -0.02 -9.57 12.06
N GLU A 227 -0.12 -10.79 11.51
CA GLU A 227 -0.30 -10.99 10.07
C GLU A 227 -1.58 -10.39 9.52
N LEU A 228 -2.68 -10.47 10.27
CA LEU A 228 -3.94 -9.84 9.88
C LEU A 228 -3.86 -8.32 9.75
N ASN A 229 -2.91 -7.65 10.41
CA ASN A 229 -2.71 -6.20 10.24
C ASN A 229 -2.02 -5.83 8.92
N TYR A 230 -1.32 -6.78 8.30
CA TYR A 230 -0.62 -6.58 7.03
C TYR A 230 -1.38 -7.17 5.83
N ALA A 231 -2.45 -7.95 6.08
CA ALA A 231 -3.34 -8.43 5.05
C ALA A 231 -4.15 -7.27 4.45
N ASP A 232 -3.79 -6.88 3.23
CA ASP A 232 -4.36 -5.75 2.50
C ASP A 232 -5.57 -6.12 1.62
N THR A 233 -5.76 -7.41 1.37
CA THR A 233 -6.83 -7.95 0.53
C THR A 233 -7.64 -9.02 1.28
N PRO A 234 -8.92 -9.22 0.92
CA PRO A 234 -9.73 -10.32 1.46
C PRO A 234 -9.08 -11.70 1.28
N ASP A 235 -8.43 -11.94 0.15
CA ASP A 235 -7.71 -13.19 -0.12
C ASP A 235 -6.48 -13.36 0.79
N ALA A 236 -5.67 -12.31 0.98
CA ALA A 236 -4.57 -12.35 1.93
C ALA A 236 -5.06 -12.63 3.36
N GLU A 237 -6.17 -12.00 3.78
CA GLU A 237 -6.79 -12.30 5.08
C GLU A 237 -7.22 -13.78 5.17
N ALA A 238 -7.81 -14.32 4.11
CA ALA A 238 -8.24 -15.72 4.06
C ALA A 238 -7.06 -16.70 4.15
N ILE A 239 -5.95 -16.43 3.44
CA ILE A 239 -4.73 -17.24 3.49
C ILE A 239 -4.07 -17.18 4.88
N VAL A 240 -3.98 -15.99 5.49
CA VAL A 240 -3.47 -15.83 6.87
C VAL A 240 -4.30 -16.64 7.86
N ARG A 241 -5.63 -16.56 7.76
CA ARG A 241 -6.54 -17.36 8.60
C ARG A 241 -6.40 -18.85 8.33
N TRP A 242 -6.16 -19.24 7.09
CA TRP A 242 -5.85 -20.62 6.77
C TRP A 242 -4.58 -21.02 7.52
N LEU A 243 -3.44 -20.38 7.31
CA LEU A 243 -2.18 -20.80 7.92
C LEU A 243 -2.21 -20.84 9.46
N LEU A 244 -2.85 -19.84 10.09
CA LEU A 244 -2.68 -19.56 11.52
C LEU A 244 -3.93 -19.80 12.37
N ASP A 245 -5.14 -19.80 11.80
CA ASP A 245 -6.39 -20.10 12.51
C ASP A 245 -6.87 -21.53 12.20
N LEU A 246 -6.18 -22.49 12.82
CA LEU A 246 -6.50 -23.92 12.70
C LEU A 246 -7.84 -24.32 13.33
N LYS A 247 -8.50 -23.42 14.06
CA LYS A 247 -9.84 -23.67 14.64
C LYS A 247 -10.95 -23.40 13.65
N THR A 248 -10.75 -22.47 12.72
CA THR A 248 -11.74 -22.15 11.69
C THR A 248 -11.62 -23.14 10.52
N THR A 249 -12.76 -23.69 10.08
CA THR A 249 -12.78 -24.63 8.94
C THR A 249 -12.52 -23.90 7.61
N PRO A 250 -11.90 -24.55 6.60
CA PRO A 250 -11.71 -23.96 5.27
C PRO A 250 -13.00 -23.39 4.67
N ALA A 251 -14.12 -24.12 4.80
CA ALA A 251 -15.42 -23.68 4.32
C ALA A 251 -15.92 -22.38 5.01
N ALA A 252 -15.65 -22.21 6.31
CA ALA A 252 -16.01 -20.99 7.03
C ALA A 252 -15.12 -19.80 6.63
N ILE A 253 -13.84 -20.04 6.32
CA ILE A 253 -12.94 -19.01 5.75
C ILE A 253 -13.44 -18.61 4.37
N ALA A 254 -13.74 -19.57 3.49
CA ALA A 254 -14.27 -19.34 2.15
C ALA A 254 -15.61 -18.56 2.18
N ALA A 255 -16.51 -18.90 3.10
CA ALA A 255 -17.77 -18.16 3.26
C ALA A 255 -17.56 -16.70 3.69
N LYS A 256 -16.55 -16.42 4.54
CA LYS A 256 -16.17 -15.05 4.90
C LYS A 256 -15.58 -14.29 3.71
N LEU A 257 -14.71 -14.95 2.93
CA LEU A 257 -14.14 -14.38 1.70
C LEU A 257 -15.24 -14.02 0.70
N ALA A 258 -16.15 -14.95 0.40
CA ALA A 258 -17.27 -14.71 -0.50
C ALA A 258 -18.14 -13.54 -0.03
N LYS A 259 -18.38 -13.42 1.28
CA LYS A 259 -19.10 -12.26 1.85
C LYS A 259 -18.33 -10.95 1.67
N ALA A 260 -17.01 -10.97 1.81
CA ALA A 260 -16.15 -9.80 1.60
C ALA A 260 -16.13 -9.37 0.12
N HIS A 261 -16.01 -10.30 -0.82
CA HIS A 261 -16.08 -10.00 -2.26
C HIS A 261 -17.46 -9.46 -2.65
N LEU A 262 -18.56 -10.08 -2.19
CA LEU A 262 -19.92 -9.56 -2.42
C LEU A 262 -20.12 -8.15 -1.85
N MET A 263 -19.52 -7.88 -0.69
CA MET A 263 -19.53 -6.57 -0.07
C MET A 263 -18.76 -5.54 -0.91
N GLN A 264 -17.59 -5.91 -1.41
CA GLN A 264 -16.77 -5.04 -2.26
C GLN A 264 -17.47 -4.75 -3.58
N GLN A 265 -18.01 -5.77 -4.24
CA GLN A 265 -18.81 -5.62 -5.45
C GLN A 265 -20.00 -4.68 -5.22
N ARG A 266 -20.73 -4.84 -4.10
CA ARG A 266 -21.83 -3.94 -3.76
C ARG A 266 -21.36 -2.50 -3.57
N VAL A 267 -20.21 -2.29 -2.91
CA VAL A 267 -19.65 -0.95 -2.70
C VAL A 267 -19.34 -0.28 -4.03
N ASP A 268 -18.74 -1.01 -4.96
CA ASP A 268 -18.38 -0.50 -6.29
C ASP A 268 -19.64 -0.22 -7.14
N GLU A 269 -20.61 -1.14 -7.13
CA GLU A 269 -21.92 -0.95 -7.77
C GLU A 269 -22.65 0.29 -7.23
N ASN A 270 -22.69 0.44 -5.90
CA ASN A 270 -23.33 1.58 -5.25
C ASN A 270 -22.59 2.89 -5.55
N LEU A 271 -21.27 2.88 -5.70
CA LEU A 271 -20.50 4.06 -6.10
C LEU A 271 -20.88 4.49 -7.53
N THR A 272 -20.93 3.56 -8.48
CA THR A 272 -21.39 3.83 -9.85
C THR A 272 -22.83 4.34 -9.87
N GLN A 273 -23.72 3.71 -9.11
CA GLN A 273 -25.11 4.16 -8.99
C GLN A 273 -25.22 5.56 -8.36
N THR A 274 -24.37 5.87 -7.36
CA THR A 274 -24.30 7.20 -6.75
C THR A 274 -23.93 8.26 -7.79
N ALA A 275 -22.88 8.03 -8.57
CA ALA A 275 -22.46 8.95 -9.62
C ALA A 275 -23.57 9.17 -10.66
N HIS A 276 -24.20 8.10 -11.14
CA HIS A 276 -25.28 8.18 -12.12
C HIS A 276 -26.53 8.88 -11.56
N PHE A 277 -26.89 8.61 -10.30
CA PHE A 277 -28.00 9.28 -9.63
C PHE A 277 -27.74 10.78 -9.50
N LEU A 278 -26.56 11.16 -9.00
CA LEU A 278 -26.18 12.55 -8.83
C LEU A 278 -26.17 13.27 -10.18
N GLU A 279 -25.56 12.71 -11.21
CA GLU A 279 -25.55 13.28 -12.56
C GLU A 279 -26.99 13.54 -13.07
N ASN A 280 -27.87 12.54 -12.98
CA ASN A 280 -29.26 12.67 -13.41
C ASN A 280 -30.03 13.76 -12.64
N GLN A 281 -29.86 13.83 -11.31
CA GLN A 281 -30.55 14.83 -10.49
C GLN A 281 -30.00 16.23 -10.72
N MET A 282 -28.68 16.37 -10.82
CA MET A 282 -28.01 17.64 -11.04
C MET A 282 -28.40 18.22 -12.42
N ASN A 283 -28.37 17.40 -13.47
CA ASN A 283 -28.80 17.80 -14.82
C ASN A 283 -30.27 18.26 -14.84
N LYS A 284 -31.17 17.56 -14.17
CA LYS A 284 -32.59 17.95 -14.05
C LYS A 284 -32.79 19.30 -13.34
N ASN A 285 -31.87 19.67 -12.46
CA ASN A 285 -31.90 20.92 -11.70
C ASN A 285 -31.03 22.03 -12.34
N GLY A 286 -30.65 21.88 -13.61
CA GLY A 286 -29.95 22.92 -14.38
C GLY A 286 -28.45 23.05 -14.07
N TRP A 287 -27.87 22.07 -13.39
CA TRP A 287 -26.42 22.00 -13.21
C TRP A 287 -25.76 21.27 -14.39
N GLN A 288 -24.53 21.67 -14.69
CA GLN A 288 -23.66 21.05 -15.70
C GLN A 288 -22.52 20.32 -14.99
N PHE A 289 -22.22 19.11 -15.44
CA PHE A 289 -21.11 18.33 -14.92
C PHE A 289 -19.77 18.96 -15.35
N ALA A 290 -18.85 19.10 -14.40
CA ALA A 290 -17.53 19.69 -14.62
C ALA A 290 -16.45 18.60 -14.65
N SER A 291 -16.37 17.81 -13.59
CA SER A 291 -15.38 16.76 -13.44
C SER A 291 -15.75 15.78 -12.32
N ALA A 292 -15.17 14.59 -12.39
CA ALA A 292 -15.08 13.66 -11.28
C ALA A 292 -13.62 13.23 -11.13
N GLY A 293 -13.20 12.94 -9.90
CA GLY A 293 -11.85 12.48 -9.62
C GLY A 293 -11.84 11.52 -8.44
N SER A 294 -10.82 10.66 -8.40
CA SER A 294 -10.50 9.86 -7.24
C SER A 294 -9.00 9.92 -6.97
N ASP A 295 -8.62 9.62 -5.73
CA ASP A 295 -7.21 9.33 -5.43
C ASP A 295 -6.80 7.96 -6.00
N ALA A 296 -5.49 7.70 -6.05
CA ALA A 296 -4.94 6.46 -6.59
C ALA A 296 -5.40 5.21 -5.83
N GLU A 297 -5.70 5.37 -4.54
CA GLU A 297 -6.15 4.30 -3.65
C GLU A 297 -7.68 4.15 -3.63
N GLY A 298 -8.40 5.01 -4.37
CA GLY A 298 -9.86 5.02 -4.44
C GLY A 298 -10.53 5.16 -3.07
N LYS A 299 -9.91 5.89 -2.14
CA LYS A 299 -10.43 6.24 -0.80
C LYS A 299 -11.24 7.54 -0.82
N TYR A 300 -10.94 8.43 -1.76
CA TYR A 300 -11.58 9.74 -1.92
C TYR A 300 -12.20 9.86 -3.31
N TYR A 301 -13.43 10.35 -3.38
CA TYR A 301 -14.11 10.66 -4.64
C TYR A 301 -14.66 12.07 -4.61
N ASP A 302 -14.37 12.83 -5.65
CA ASP A 302 -14.88 14.18 -5.84
C ASP A 302 -15.74 14.23 -7.09
N TRP A 303 -16.87 14.95 -6.99
CA TRP A 303 -17.68 15.33 -8.12
C TRP A 303 -17.91 16.84 -8.09
N LEU A 304 -17.71 17.49 -9.23
CA LEU A 304 -17.85 18.92 -9.40
C LEU A 304 -18.90 19.20 -10.46
N TRP A 305 -19.87 20.04 -10.10
CA TRP A 305 -20.85 20.62 -11.01
C TRP A 305 -20.78 22.12 -10.97
N TYR A 306 -21.26 22.76 -12.02
CA TYR A 306 -21.44 24.21 -12.06
C TYR A 306 -22.78 24.59 -12.68
N ARG A 307 -23.23 25.79 -12.39
CA ARG A 307 -24.33 26.46 -13.07
C ARG A 307 -23.91 27.89 -13.34
N ASP A 308 -24.26 28.37 -14.53
CA ASP A 308 -24.06 29.76 -14.90
C ASP A 308 -25.39 30.50 -14.73
N ASN A 309 -25.38 31.53 -13.89
CA ASN A 309 -26.47 32.50 -13.83
C ASN A 309 -26.00 33.72 -14.63
N GLY A 310 -26.88 34.33 -15.44
CA GLY A 310 -26.53 35.42 -16.36
C GLY A 310 -25.63 36.50 -15.74
N GLU A 311 -24.86 37.20 -16.60
CA GLU A 311 -23.76 38.14 -16.22
C GLU A 311 -22.44 37.47 -15.79
N GLN A 312 -22.06 36.34 -16.40
CA GLN A 312 -20.78 35.66 -16.12
C GLN A 312 -20.61 35.17 -14.67
N GLN A 313 -21.69 35.04 -13.90
CA GLN A 313 -21.63 34.43 -12.57
C GLN A 313 -21.64 32.91 -12.70
N ARG A 314 -20.63 32.24 -12.14
CA ARG A 314 -20.60 30.78 -12.02
C ARG A 314 -20.73 30.36 -10.57
N ILE A 315 -21.66 29.45 -10.30
CA ILE A 315 -21.79 28.77 -9.01
C ILE A 315 -21.36 27.34 -9.21
N LEU A 316 -20.56 26.82 -8.28
CA LEU A 316 -20.09 25.45 -8.30
C LEU A 316 -20.56 24.70 -7.06
N LEU A 317 -20.86 23.43 -7.23
CA LEU A 317 -21.11 22.48 -6.16
C LEU A 317 -20.06 21.38 -6.24
N LYS A 318 -19.30 21.19 -5.17
CA LYS A 318 -18.40 20.05 -5.00
C LYS A 318 -19.00 19.08 -3.99
N LEU A 319 -19.15 17.82 -4.39
CA LEU A 319 -19.44 16.71 -3.47
C LEU A 319 -18.18 15.86 -3.30
N SER A 320 -17.86 15.50 -2.06
CA SER A 320 -16.66 14.73 -1.71
C SER A 320 -17.03 13.54 -0.85
N LEU A 321 -16.68 12.32 -1.25
CA LEU A 321 -16.91 11.08 -0.51
C LEU A 321 -15.60 10.50 0.02
N THR A 322 -15.58 10.18 1.30
CA THR A 322 -14.48 9.46 1.97
C THR A 322 -14.94 8.05 2.32
N ARG A 323 -14.35 7.02 1.69
CA ARG A 323 -14.75 5.62 1.94
C ARG A 323 -14.43 5.16 3.36
N HIS A 324 -13.26 5.54 3.87
CA HIS A 324 -12.80 5.12 5.19
C HIS A 324 -13.69 5.70 6.30
N HIS A 325 -14.01 7.00 6.23
CA HIS A 325 -14.88 7.64 7.23
C HIS A 325 -16.38 7.45 6.94
N LYS A 326 -16.73 6.90 5.76
CA LYS A 326 -18.11 6.72 5.32
C LYS A 326 -18.87 8.05 5.39
N GLN A 327 -18.29 9.10 4.80
CA GLN A 327 -18.81 10.46 4.89
C GLN A 327 -18.86 11.13 3.52
N LEU A 328 -19.99 11.78 3.23
CA LEU A 328 -20.18 12.64 2.07
C LEU A 328 -20.22 14.09 2.53
N TYR A 329 -19.48 14.97 1.86
CA TYR A 329 -19.44 16.41 2.11
C TYR A 329 -19.96 17.16 0.90
N ALA A 330 -20.49 18.35 1.14
CA ALA A 330 -20.96 19.23 0.08
C ALA A 330 -20.48 20.66 0.34
N ARG A 331 -19.92 21.28 -0.70
CA ARG A 331 -19.42 22.66 -0.67
C ARG A 331 -19.97 23.44 -1.85
N LEU A 332 -20.54 24.61 -1.54
CA LEU A 332 -20.91 25.60 -2.54
C LEU A 332 -19.75 26.57 -2.75
N SER A 333 -19.56 26.99 -4.00
CA SER A 333 -18.56 27.98 -4.38
C SER A 333 -19.11 28.93 -5.44
N MET A 334 -18.55 30.13 -5.53
CA MET A 334 -18.98 31.14 -6.51
C MET A 334 -17.78 31.87 -7.12
N GLN A 335 -17.84 32.09 -8.43
CA GLN A 335 -17.06 33.07 -9.16
C GLN A 335 -17.94 34.29 -9.42
N HIS A 336 -17.72 35.33 -8.62
CA HIS A 336 -18.50 36.58 -8.68
C HIS A 336 -18.16 37.42 -9.92
N PRO A 337 -19.16 37.97 -10.66
CA PRO A 337 -18.96 38.74 -11.89
C PRO A 337 -17.98 39.91 -11.75
N LEU A 338 -18.17 40.75 -10.72
CA LEU A 338 -17.30 41.90 -10.46
C LEU A 338 -15.83 41.49 -10.30
N LEU A 339 -15.58 40.37 -9.61
CA LEU A 339 -14.22 39.91 -9.36
C LEU A 339 -13.59 39.29 -10.61
N LEU A 340 -14.38 38.55 -11.41
CA LEU A 340 -13.94 38.08 -12.72
C LEU A 340 -13.58 39.23 -13.66
N GLN A 341 -14.38 40.29 -13.66
CA GLN A 341 -14.10 41.52 -14.40
C GLN A 341 -12.79 42.17 -13.93
N TRP A 342 -12.58 42.31 -12.62
CA TRP A 342 -11.36 42.89 -12.06
C TRP A 342 -10.11 42.06 -12.36
N GLN A 343 -10.26 40.74 -12.39
CA GLN A 343 -9.20 39.81 -12.77
C GLN A 343 -8.99 39.71 -14.28
N GLN A 344 -9.91 40.24 -15.09
CA GLN A 344 -9.96 40.07 -16.55
C GLN A 344 -9.99 38.59 -16.97
N ARG A 345 -10.79 37.78 -16.26
CA ARG A 345 -10.89 36.33 -16.48
C ARG A 345 -12.31 35.92 -16.81
N SER A 346 -12.43 34.82 -17.55
CA SER A 346 -13.69 34.12 -17.74
C SER A 346 -13.92 33.09 -16.63
N PRO A 347 -15.17 32.72 -16.31
CA PRO A 347 -15.46 31.62 -15.40
C PRO A 347 -14.73 30.33 -15.78
N SER A 348 -14.30 29.57 -14.77
CA SER A 348 -13.55 28.33 -14.91
C SER A 348 -14.05 27.28 -13.92
N THR A 349 -13.58 26.05 -14.07
CA THR A 349 -13.88 24.95 -13.14
C THR A 349 -12.69 24.66 -12.20
N ASP A 350 -11.65 25.49 -12.26
CA ASP A 350 -10.47 25.35 -11.41
C ASP A 350 -10.78 25.88 -10.01
N SER A 351 -10.59 25.03 -9.00
CA SER A 351 -10.86 25.36 -7.59
C SER A 351 -10.02 26.50 -7.02
N THR A 352 -8.90 26.84 -7.68
CA THR A 352 -8.07 28.00 -7.36
C THR A 352 -8.73 29.32 -7.76
N ASP A 353 -9.71 29.30 -8.65
CA ASP A 353 -10.37 30.49 -9.18
C ASP A 353 -11.69 30.82 -8.48
N PHE A 354 -12.01 30.12 -7.39
CA PHE A 354 -13.28 30.30 -6.66
C PHE A 354 -13.16 31.44 -5.65
N HIS A 355 -14.04 32.44 -5.75
CA HIS A 355 -14.01 33.64 -4.90
C HIS A 355 -14.61 33.43 -3.52
N PHE A 356 -15.81 32.84 -3.47
CA PHE A 356 -16.54 32.57 -2.24
C PHE A 356 -16.75 31.07 -2.09
N LYS A 357 -16.61 30.54 -0.87
CA LYS A 357 -16.73 29.12 -0.55
C LYS A 357 -17.48 28.95 0.77
N SER A 358 -18.38 27.98 0.85
CA SER A 358 -19.05 27.62 2.10
C SER A 358 -19.42 26.14 2.08
N ASP A 359 -19.10 25.43 3.17
CA ASP A 359 -19.61 24.08 3.39
C ASP A 359 -21.11 24.16 3.68
N ILE A 360 -21.90 23.25 3.13
CA ILE A 360 -23.37 23.30 3.26
C ILE A 360 -23.81 23.21 4.72
N ASP A 361 -23.08 22.47 5.54
CA ASP A 361 -23.36 22.34 6.98
C ASP A 361 -23.32 23.68 7.72
N SER A 362 -22.45 24.60 7.30
CA SER A 362 -22.35 25.94 7.88
C SER A 362 -23.50 26.88 7.50
N LEU A 363 -24.26 26.52 6.45
CA LEU A 363 -25.37 27.31 5.91
C LEU A 363 -26.73 26.78 6.37
N LEU A 364 -26.80 25.54 6.86
CA LEU A 364 -28.05 24.93 7.29
C LEU A 364 -28.54 25.56 8.61
N PRO A 365 -29.83 25.93 8.71
CA PRO A 365 -30.43 26.35 9.98
C PRO A 365 -30.22 25.32 11.10
N GLU A 366 -30.05 25.77 12.34
CA GLU A 366 -29.86 24.87 13.50
C GLU A 366 -30.97 23.82 13.65
N GLN A 367 -32.20 24.13 13.20
CA GLN A 367 -33.36 23.24 13.28
C GLN A 367 -33.31 22.08 12.27
N THR A 368 -32.65 22.26 11.12
CA THR A 368 -32.42 21.20 10.11
C THR A 368 -31.28 20.25 10.48
N ASN A 369 -30.48 20.60 11.49
CA ASN A 369 -29.32 19.82 11.93
C ASN A 369 -29.66 18.55 12.75
N ARG A 370 -30.93 18.11 12.75
CA ARG A 370 -31.45 17.01 13.59
C ARG A 370 -31.72 15.70 12.82
N ASN A 371 -31.24 15.56 11.58
CA ASN A 371 -31.32 14.29 10.86
C ASN A 371 -30.28 13.30 11.43
N LYS A 372 -30.69 12.06 11.78
CA LYS A 372 -29.81 11.04 12.39
C LYS A 372 -28.62 10.63 11.52
N GLU A 373 -28.72 10.85 10.22
CA GLU A 373 -27.66 10.52 9.26
C GLU A 373 -26.66 11.67 9.06
N LYS A 374 -26.90 12.83 9.68
CA LYS A 374 -25.97 13.96 9.66
C LYS A 374 -24.95 13.81 10.79
N VAL A 375 -23.68 14.03 10.46
CA VAL A 375 -22.56 13.99 11.41
C VAL A 375 -22.00 15.40 11.60
N ALA A 376 -21.00 15.58 12.48
CA ALA A 376 -20.43 16.89 12.78
C ALA A 376 -20.01 17.67 11.52
N PHE A 377 -19.59 16.94 10.47
CA PHE A 377 -19.23 17.47 9.16
C PHE A 377 -19.75 16.51 8.08
N GLY A 378 -20.78 16.90 7.34
CA GLY A 378 -21.40 16.15 6.24
C GLY A 378 -22.46 15.13 6.65
N TRP A 379 -22.68 14.16 5.77
CA TRP A 379 -23.64 13.07 5.94
C TRP A 379 -22.92 11.74 6.01
N HIS A 380 -23.37 10.86 6.91
CA HIS A 380 -22.89 9.48 6.95
C HIS A 380 -23.36 8.73 5.69
N TYR A 381 -22.41 8.27 4.89
CA TYR A 381 -22.63 7.63 3.60
C TYR A 381 -21.83 6.33 3.49
N ASP A 382 -22.43 5.24 3.95
CA ASP A 382 -21.84 3.91 3.93
C ASP A 382 -22.26 3.13 2.67
N LEU A 383 -21.35 3.08 1.68
CA LEU A 383 -21.56 2.39 0.40
C LEU A 383 -21.89 0.90 0.54
N SER A 384 -21.76 0.28 1.72
CA SER A 384 -22.18 -1.10 1.93
C SER A 384 -23.69 -1.31 2.11
N ARG A 385 -24.42 -0.22 2.37
CA ARG A 385 -25.88 -0.24 2.57
C ARG A 385 -26.60 -0.57 1.26
N SER A 386 -27.89 -0.92 1.34
CA SER A 386 -28.68 -1.13 0.12
C SER A 386 -28.86 0.18 -0.65
N TRP A 387 -28.89 0.10 -1.98
CA TRP A 387 -29.10 1.25 -2.85
C TRP A 387 -30.34 2.07 -2.47
N SER A 388 -31.45 1.39 -2.14
CA SER A 388 -32.70 2.05 -1.74
C SER A 388 -32.54 2.95 -0.50
N LEU A 389 -31.65 2.57 0.43
CA LEU A 389 -31.35 3.35 1.63
C LEU A 389 -30.44 4.54 1.29
N LEU A 390 -29.39 4.29 0.49
CA LEU A 390 -28.49 5.33 0.01
C LEU A 390 -29.23 6.41 -0.76
N GLN A 391 -30.08 6.01 -1.72
CA GLN A 391 -30.86 6.94 -2.53
C GLN A 391 -31.88 7.72 -1.68
N LYS A 392 -32.86 7.03 -1.09
CA LYS A 392 -34.06 7.69 -0.53
C LYS A 392 -33.81 8.44 0.77
N LYS A 393 -32.83 8.01 1.57
CA LYS A 393 -32.61 8.61 2.89
C LYS A 393 -31.38 9.52 2.94
N LEU A 394 -30.39 9.28 2.08
CA LEU A 394 -29.13 10.02 2.13
C LEU A 394 -29.04 10.98 0.95
N LEU A 395 -28.99 10.50 -0.29
CA LEU A 395 -28.81 11.36 -1.45
C LEU A 395 -29.97 12.34 -1.65
N ASP A 396 -31.22 11.90 -1.50
CA ASP A 396 -32.38 12.80 -1.57
C ASP A 396 -32.33 13.89 -0.48
N SER A 397 -31.86 13.56 0.73
CA SER A 397 -31.68 14.53 1.82
C SER A 397 -30.56 15.53 1.51
N VAL A 398 -29.42 15.05 1.01
CA VAL A 398 -28.28 15.89 0.60
C VAL A 398 -28.72 16.90 -0.47
N LEU A 399 -29.47 16.44 -1.48
CA LEU A 399 -29.98 17.31 -2.54
C LEU A 399 -30.99 18.34 -2.03
N ALA A 400 -31.87 17.97 -1.08
CA ALA A 400 -32.79 18.91 -0.44
C ALA A 400 -32.06 19.98 0.39
N ASP A 401 -30.99 19.59 1.10
CA ASP A 401 -30.14 20.50 1.85
C ASP A 401 -29.39 21.47 0.91
N ILE A 402 -28.84 20.96 -0.21
CA ILE A 402 -28.24 21.78 -1.27
C ILE A 402 -29.23 22.81 -1.80
N HIS A 403 -30.45 22.37 -2.13
CA HIS A 403 -31.49 23.24 -2.66
C HIS A 403 -31.86 24.35 -1.67
N THR A 404 -31.91 24.03 -0.37
CA THR A 404 -32.22 24.98 0.71
C THR A 404 -31.07 25.98 0.93
N CYS A 405 -29.82 25.53 0.93
CA CYS A 405 -28.66 26.35 1.23
C CYS A 405 -28.23 27.25 0.08
N LEU A 406 -28.52 26.89 -1.16
CA LEU A 406 -28.13 27.65 -2.33
C LEU A 406 -28.62 29.11 -2.35
N PRO A 407 -29.92 29.43 -2.14
CA PRO A 407 -30.36 30.82 -2.04
C PRO A 407 -29.79 31.54 -0.81
N LEU A 408 -29.57 30.83 0.30
CA LEU A 408 -28.96 31.40 1.51
C LEU A 408 -27.50 31.81 1.25
N PHE A 409 -26.74 30.98 0.55
CA PHE A 409 -25.37 31.25 0.13
C PHE A 409 -25.29 32.50 -0.74
N GLU A 410 -26.12 32.58 -1.78
CA GLU A 410 -26.14 33.76 -2.66
C GLU A 410 -26.61 35.02 -1.92
N ALA A 411 -27.63 34.92 -1.07
CA ALA A 411 -28.12 36.04 -0.28
C ALA A 411 -27.05 36.55 0.70
N LYS A 412 -26.27 35.66 1.32
CA LYS A 412 -25.15 36.02 2.19
C LYS A 412 -24.09 36.81 1.42
N ILE A 413 -23.70 36.36 0.24
CA ILE A 413 -22.72 37.07 -0.60
C ILE A 413 -23.26 38.44 -1.02
N ARG A 414 -24.48 38.50 -1.56
CA ARG A 414 -25.12 39.77 -1.98
C ARG A 414 -25.29 40.77 -0.84
N ARG A 415 -25.55 40.28 0.37
CA ARG A 415 -25.66 41.13 1.56
C ARG A 415 -24.33 41.78 1.91
N TYR A 416 -23.24 41.01 1.89
CA TYR A 416 -21.95 41.48 2.42
C TYR A 416 -20.98 42.01 1.36
N PHE A 417 -21.22 41.79 0.06
CA PHE A 417 -20.32 42.23 -1.02
C PHE A 417 -21.10 42.69 -2.27
N PRO A 418 -20.65 43.77 -2.95
CA PRO A 418 -19.44 44.55 -2.66
C PRO A 418 -19.61 45.68 -1.62
N GLN A 419 -20.79 46.30 -1.51
CA GLN A 419 -20.97 47.55 -0.75
C GLN A 419 -20.60 47.45 0.74
N ASP A 420 -21.19 46.48 1.46
CA ASP A 420 -20.92 46.27 2.89
C ASP A 420 -19.46 45.88 3.16
N PHE A 421 -18.79 45.26 2.19
CA PHE A 421 -17.39 44.86 2.31
C PHE A 421 -16.46 46.08 2.22
N PHE A 422 -16.68 46.94 1.22
CA PHE A 422 -15.83 48.13 0.98
C PHE A 422 -16.17 49.33 1.87
N SER A 423 -17.26 49.29 2.64
CA SER A 423 -17.56 50.31 3.66
C SER A 423 -16.71 50.18 4.93
N ARG A 424 -16.01 49.05 5.10
CA ARG A 424 -15.10 48.80 6.23
C ARG A 424 -13.67 49.18 5.88
N SER A 425 -12.93 49.69 6.86
CA SER A 425 -11.53 50.04 6.66
C SER A 425 -10.63 48.80 6.67
N ALA A 426 -9.43 48.91 6.08
CA ALA A 426 -8.42 47.85 6.18
C ALA A 426 -8.02 47.56 7.63
N ALA A 427 -7.97 48.60 8.48
CA ALA A 427 -7.68 48.46 9.90
C ALA A 427 -8.71 47.59 10.63
N ASP A 428 -9.99 47.69 10.27
CA ASP A 428 -11.05 46.85 10.85
C ASP A 428 -10.86 45.37 10.51
N TYR A 429 -10.49 45.06 9.25
CA TYR A 429 -10.20 43.69 8.85
C TYR A 429 -8.93 43.16 9.51
N ILE A 430 -7.86 43.97 9.57
CA ILE A 430 -6.61 43.59 10.23
C ILE A 430 -6.88 43.27 11.70
N ALA A 431 -7.59 44.14 12.43
CA ALA A 431 -7.94 43.92 13.83
C ALA A 431 -8.75 42.63 14.03
N LEU A 432 -9.66 42.32 13.10
CA LEU A 432 -10.47 41.10 13.14
C LEU A 432 -9.63 39.83 12.97
N PHE A 433 -8.64 39.82 12.07
CA PHE A 433 -7.72 38.68 11.87
C PHE A 433 -6.61 38.59 12.94
N ASP A 434 -6.20 39.72 13.51
CA ASP A 434 -5.22 39.76 14.60
C ASP A 434 -5.87 39.43 15.97
N SER A 435 -7.20 39.48 16.07
CA SER A 435 -7.92 39.13 17.30
C SER A 435 -7.77 37.64 17.65
N GLU A 436 -7.74 37.34 18.96
CA GLU A 436 -7.76 35.97 19.51
C GLU A 436 -9.17 35.36 19.57
N GLN A 437 -10.14 35.89 18.82
CA GLN A 437 -11.49 35.32 18.83
C GLN A 437 -11.48 33.89 18.24
N GLU A 438 -12.10 32.95 18.96
CA GLU A 438 -12.21 31.55 18.55
C GLU A 438 -13.04 31.36 17.26
N ALA A 439 -13.96 32.29 16.96
CA ALA A 439 -14.83 32.22 15.79
C ALA A 439 -14.84 33.53 15.01
N MET A 440 -14.61 33.44 13.70
CA MET A 440 -14.75 34.58 12.80
C MET A 440 -16.21 35.04 12.69
N PRO A 441 -16.49 36.35 12.65
CA PRO A 441 -17.84 36.85 12.47
C PRO A 441 -18.52 36.31 11.20
N ASN A 442 -19.79 35.95 11.31
CA ASN A 442 -20.60 35.42 10.19
C ASN A 442 -20.70 36.38 8.99
N CYS A 443 -20.43 37.68 9.19
CA CYS A 443 -20.40 38.69 8.13
C CYS A 443 -19.12 38.65 7.28
N LEU A 444 -18.07 37.94 7.70
CA LEU A 444 -16.86 37.75 6.92
C LEU A 444 -17.09 36.64 5.88
N ILE A 445 -17.10 37.02 4.60
CA ILE A 445 -17.31 36.10 3.47
C ILE A 445 -16.01 35.73 2.73
N ILE A 446 -14.89 36.39 3.05
CA ILE A 446 -13.55 36.10 2.54
C ILE A 446 -12.65 35.80 3.72
N HIS A 447 -12.19 34.56 3.83
CA HIS A 447 -11.43 34.07 4.98
C HIS A 447 -9.90 34.15 4.78
N SER A 448 -9.43 35.17 4.06
CA SER A 448 -8.01 35.42 3.81
C SER A 448 -7.74 36.92 3.84
N LEU A 449 -7.02 37.37 4.87
CA LEU A 449 -6.59 38.77 4.98
C LEU A 449 -5.76 39.18 3.76
N GLU A 450 -4.96 38.27 3.22
CA GLU A 450 -4.20 38.49 1.99
C GLU A 450 -5.12 38.88 0.82
N ASN A 451 -6.16 38.08 0.55
CA ASN A 451 -7.13 38.37 -0.52
C ASN A 451 -7.91 39.67 -0.22
N ILE A 452 -8.24 39.94 1.05
CA ILE A 452 -8.94 41.17 1.46
C ILE A 452 -8.10 42.41 1.13
N LEU A 453 -6.82 42.42 1.50
CA LEU A 453 -5.95 43.56 1.23
C LEU A 453 -5.79 43.80 -0.27
N LEU A 454 -5.67 42.74 -1.08
CA LEU A 454 -5.60 42.85 -2.55
C LEU A 454 -6.86 43.49 -3.14
N LEU A 455 -8.05 43.15 -2.61
CA LEU A 455 -9.31 43.77 -3.02
C LEU A 455 -9.40 45.24 -2.64
N LEU A 456 -8.99 45.59 -1.42
CA LEU A 456 -9.00 46.97 -0.94
C LEU A 456 -8.01 47.84 -1.75
N MET A 457 -6.84 47.31 -2.08
CA MET A 457 -5.87 47.95 -2.98
C MET A 457 -6.48 48.23 -4.36
N PHE A 458 -7.10 47.21 -4.98
CA PHE A 458 -7.70 47.36 -6.31
C PHE A 458 -8.86 48.36 -6.27
N HIS A 459 -9.71 48.30 -5.24
CA HIS A 459 -10.82 49.25 -5.07
C HIS A 459 -10.32 50.69 -4.91
N ALA A 460 -9.29 50.93 -4.09
CA ALA A 460 -8.70 52.26 -3.93
C ALA A 460 -8.16 52.82 -5.25
N MET A 461 -7.53 51.98 -6.08
CA MET A 461 -7.09 52.35 -7.42
C MET A 461 -8.25 52.68 -8.37
N GLN A 462 -9.40 52.00 -8.25
CA GLN A 462 -10.61 52.29 -9.06
C GLN A 462 -11.29 53.60 -8.65
N THR A 463 -11.09 54.06 -7.41
CA THR A 463 -11.64 55.31 -6.89
C THR A 463 -10.64 56.47 -6.90
N ASP A 464 -9.55 56.36 -7.67
CA ASP A 464 -8.44 57.33 -7.76
C ASP A 464 -7.76 57.67 -6.42
N ASP A 465 -7.88 56.80 -5.41
CA ASP A 465 -7.20 56.95 -4.11
C ASP A 465 -5.84 56.22 -4.11
N HIS A 466 -4.91 56.77 -4.90
CA HIS A 466 -3.58 56.19 -5.07
C HIS A 466 -2.76 56.15 -3.76
N ILE A 467 -2.98 57.10 -2.85
CA ILE A 467 -2.27 57.15 -1.57
C ILE A 467 -2.68 55.96 -0.70
N GLN A 468 -3.98 55.69 -0.60
CA GLN A 468 -4.49 54.55 0.13
C GLN A 468 -4.01 53.23 -0.49
N ALA A 469 -4.04 53.12 -1.83
CA ALA A 469 -3.56 51.93 -2.52
C ALA A 469 -2.07 51.63 -2.24
N GLN A 470 -1.21 52.66 -2.28
CA GLN A 470 0.21 52.53 -1.97
C GLN A 470 0.47 52.17 -0.50
N THR A 471 -0.31 52.74 0.42
CA THR A 471 -0.22 52.42 1.86
C THR A 471 -0.59 50.96 2.11
N LEU A 472 -1.66 50.46 1.48
CA LEU A 472 -2.06 49.06 1.56
C LEU A 472 -1.04 48.11 0.92
N ALA A 473 -0.39 48.51 -0.17
CA ALA A 473 0.67 47.72 -0.79
C ALA A 473 1.91 47.60 0.12
N ALA A 474 2.28 48.67 0.83
CA ALA A 474 3.35 48.65 1.81
C ALA A 474 3.00 47.73 3.01
N GLU A 475 1.80 47.86 3.56
CA GLU A 475 1.29 46.99 4.65
C GLU A 475 1.30 45.51 4.23
N PHE A 476 0.87 45.22 3.00
CA PHE A 476 0.88 43.86 2.46
C PHE A 476 2.30 43.27 2.41
N GLN A 477 3.27 44.03 1.88
CA GLN A 477 4.66 43.58 1.78
C GLN A 477 5.31 43.38 3.16
N GLN A 478 4.95 44.21 4.14
CA GLN A 478 5.42 44.07 5.52
C GLN A 478 4.85 42.83 6.21
N ARG A 479 3.57 42.51 5.99
CA ARG A 479 2.89 41.36 6.61
C ARG A 479 3.24 40.02 5.98
N TYR A 480 3.55 39.99 4.69
CA TYR A 480 3.74 38.75 3.95
C TYR A 480 5.12 38.64 3.27
N PRO A 481 6.25 38.86 3.98
CA PRO A 481 7.58 38.74 3.38
C PRO A 481 7.87 37.33 2.84
N GLN A 482 7.28 36.30 3.46
CA GLN A 482 7.41 34.89 3.07
C GLN A 482 6.77 34.56 1.72
N LEU A 483 5.78 35.34 1.26
CA LEU A 483 5.12 35.05 -0.01
C LEU A 483 6.12 35.11 -1.17
N LYS A 484 7.19 35.93 -1.09
CA LYS A 484 8.24 36.05 -2.11
C LYS A 484 8.92 34.74 -2.49
N LEU A 485 8.85 33.73 -1.62
CA LEU A 485 9.44 32.41 -1.84
C LEU A 485 8.43 31.38 -2.38
N SER A 486 7.16 31.77 -2.50
CA SER A 486 6.08 30.90 -2.96
C SER A 486 5.81 31.06 -4.45
N SER A 487 5.28 30.00 -5.08
CA SER A 487 4.78 30.06 -6.46
C SER A 487 3.66 31.11 -6.65
N ARG A 488 2.96 31.45 -5.56
CA ARG A 488 1.93 32.48 -5.52
C ARG A 488 2.49 33.91 -5.73
N TRP A 489 3.75 34.16 -5.40
CA TRP A 489 4.37 35.47 -5.62
C TRP A 489 4.33 35.92 -7.08
N ALA A 490 4.61 34.99 -8.00
CA ALA A 490 4.63 35.28 -9.43
C ALA A 490 3.28 35.83 -9.96
N GLN A 491 2.18 35.49 -9.29
CA GLN A 491 0.84 35.99 -9.63
C GLN A 491 0.55 37.37 -9.04
N ILE A 492 1.11 37.68 -7.86
CA ILE A 492 0.79 38.91 -7.09
C ILE A 492 1.78 40.04 -7.39
N GLN A 493 3.05 39.72 -7.65
CA GLN A 493 4.12 40.70 -7.83
C GLN A 493 3.80 41.76 -8.91
N PRO A 494 3.31 41.40 -10.11
CA PRO A 494 3.03 42.40 -11.15
C PRO A 494 1.96 43.42 -10.71
N PHE A 495 0.97 42.97 -9.93
CA PHE A 495 -0.07 43.84 -9.38
C PHE A 495 0.51 44.81 -8.34
N LEU A 496 1.31 44.33 -7.40
CA LEU A 496 1.94 45.18 -6.38
C LEU A 496 2.89 46.22 -6.99
N GLU A 497 3.66 45.84 -8.00
CA GLU A 497 4.56 46.77 -8.72
C GLU A 497 3.76 47.87 -9.41
N ALA A 498 2.68 47.53 -10.11
CA ALA A 498 1.81 48.51 -10.76
C ALA A 498 1.19 49.49 -9.75
N VAL A 499 0.62 48.98 -8.65
CA VAL A 499 0.02 49.81 -7.58
C VAL A 499 1.06 50.75 -6.98
N SER A 500 2.29 50.26 -6.72
CA SER A 500 3.37 51.09 -6.18
C SER A 500 3.77 52.26 -7.10
N GLN A 501 3.57 52.09 -8.42
CA GLN A 501 3.84 53.11 -9.44
C GLN A 501 2.61 53.98 -9.75
N GLY A 502 1.47 53.76 -9.08
CA GLY A 502 0.21 54.45 -9.39
C GLY A 502 -0.46 53.98 -10.68
N ASN A 503 -0.04 52.85 -11.25
CA ASN A 503 -0.58 52.27 -12.47
C ASN A 503 -1.68 51.24 -12.16
N SER A 504 -2.66 51.10 -13.05
CA SER A 504 -3.68 50.06 -12.97
C SER A 504 -3.13 48.72 -13.49
N ALA A 505 -3.48 47.62 -12.80
CA ALA A 505 -3.21 46.26 -13.23
C ALA A 505 -4.39 45.34 -12.83
N PRO A 506 -4.59 44.21 -13.53
CA PRO A 506 -5.64 43.25 -13.15
C PRO A 506 -5.46 42.73 -11.73
N LEU A 507 -6.58 42.48 -11.04
CA LEU A 507 -6.55 41.83 -9.73
C LEU A 507 -5.97 40.41 -9.86
N PRO A 508 -5.03 39.99 -8.99
CA PRO A 508 -4.54 38.62 -9.02
C PRO A 508 -5.62 37.61 -8.55
N PRO A 509 -5.52 36.34 -8.98
CA PRO A 509 -6.41 35.28 -8.50
C PRO A 509 -6.33 35.08 -6.97
N PHE A 510 -7.46 34.72 -6.37
CA PHE A 510 -7.50 34.42 -4.94
C PHE A 510 -6.64 33.21 -4.62
N GLY A 511 -5.96 33.27 -3.49
CA GLY A 511 -5.23 32.13 -2.97
C GLY A 511 -6.19 31.13 -2.37
N SER A 512 -5.79 29.85 -2.39
CA SER A 512 -6.27 28.90 -1.41
C SER A 512 -5.85 29.45 -0.04
N GLY A 513 -6.72 30.19 0.63
CA GLY A 513 -6.45 30.74 1.95
C GLY A 513 -6.03 29.59 2.86
N PHE A 514 -4.76 29.54 3.25
CA PHE A 514 -4.32 28.70 4.34
C PHE A 514 -4.85 29.32 5.62
N TYR A 515 -5.94 28.78 6.14
CA TYR A 515 -6.28 29.00 7.54
C TYR A 515 -5.33 28.12 8.37
N HIS A 516 -4.15 28.67 8.70
CA HIS A 516 -3.35 28.14 9.79
C HIS A 516 -3.85 28.78 11.10
N LYS A 517 -4.92 28.22 11.67
CA LYS A 517 -5.09 28.13 13.12
C LYS A 517 -5.73 26.77 13.39
N LEU A 518 -4.95 25.91 14.04
CA LEU A 518 -5.36 24.62 14.62
C LEU A 518 -6.51 24.81 15.60
#